data_AF-A0A358AVE0-F1
#
_entry.id   AF-A0A358AVE0-F1
#
_cell.length_a   1.000
_cell.length_b   1.000
_cell.length_c   1.000
_cell.angle_alpha   90.00
_cell.angle_beta   90.00
_cell.angle_gamma   90.00
#
_symmetry.space_group_name_H-M   'P 1'
#
loop_
_entity.id
_entity.type
_entity.pdbx_description
1 polymer ?
#
loop_
_entity_poly.entity_id
_entity_poly.type
_entity_poly.pdbx_seq_one_letter_code
_entity_poly.pdbx_strand_id
1 'polypeptide(L)'
;MNKRFCIIANCCLLVWFFLDMFGFSIGNVTLVEAAWNDIDGIMYLIFIGLFILFCVKDRYGRYPLAVFLFLWIAMQFASHWYYTIFGATEAKIAGYNSFYANTFHVVPASDSILVPDLYHILLHALILFALICTILFCVKNRKKRTE
;
A
#
# COMPACT_ATOMS: atom_id res chain seq x y z
N MET A 1 20.08 5.97 3.00
CA MET A 1 19.50 5.63 1.70
C MET A 1 19.84 6.68 0.64
N ASN A 2 19.99 6.30 -0.65
CA ASN A 2 20.18 7.26 -1.75
C ASN A 2 18.84 7.65 -2.35
N LYS A 3 18.69 8.90 -2.83
CA LYS A 3 17.42 9.42 -3.39
C LYS A 3 16.87 8.53 -4.51
N ARG A 4 17.75 8.06 -5.40
CA ARG A 4 17.39 7.16 -6.52
C ARG A 4 16.67 5.89 -6.03
N PHE A 5 17.13 5.30 -4.93
CA PHE A 5 16.51 4.08 -4.40
C PHE A 5 15.12 4.34 -3.84
N CYS A 6 14.92 5.46 -3.13
CA CYS A 6 13.60 5.89 -2.69
C CYS A 6 12.65 6.14 -3.87
N ILE A 7 13.16 6.75 -4.94
CA ILE A 7 12.37 6.97 -6.18
C ILE A 7 11.96 5.62 -6.76
N ILE A 8 12.89 4.68 -6.94
CA ILE A 8 12.59 3.35 -7.48
C ILE A 8 11.53 2.63 -6.62
N ALA A 9 11.69 2.61 -5.30
CA ALA A 9 10.72 1.97 -4.39
C ALA A 9 9.32 2.57 -4.50
N ASN A 10 9.21 3.91 -4.52
CA ASN A 10 7.91 4.60 -4.67
C ASN A 10 7.35 4.47 -6.09
N CYS A 11 8.18 4.38 -7.13
CA CYS A 11 7.74 4.08 -8.49
C CYS A 11 7.14 2.67 -8.59
N CYS A 12 7.79 1.65 -8.00
CA CYS A 12 7.23 0.30 -7.97
C CYS A 12 5.88 0.27 -7.23
N LEU A 13 5.78 0.97 -6.09
CA LEU A 13 4.52 1.12 -5.37
C LEU A 13 3.44 1.83 -6.21
N LEU A 14 3.81 2.92 -6.91
CA LEU A 14 2.89 3.67 -7.76
C LEU A 14 2.34 2.83 -8.90
N VAL A 15 3.21 2.06 -9.59
CA VAL A 15 2.81 1.17 -10.68
C VAL A 15 1.90 0.05 -10.17
N TRP A 16 2.19 -0.51 -8.99
CA TRP A 16 1.34 -1.53 -8.39
C TRP A 16 -0.04 -0.97 -8.02
N PHE A 17 -0.06 0.18 -7.32
CA PHE A 17 -1.31 0.82 -6.90
C PHE A 17 -2.17 1.33 -8.06
N PHE A 18 -1.54 1.64 -9.20
CA PHE A 18 -2.27 2.00 -10.41
C PHE A 18 -3.18 0.88 -10.93
N LEU A 19 -2.84 -0.39 -10.71
CA LEU A 19 -3.68 -1.51 -11.16
C LEU A 19 -5.07 -1.47 -10.54
N ASP A 20 -5.17 -1.07 -9.28
CA ASP A 20 -6.42 -0.94 -8.52
C ASP A 20 -7.30 0.22 -9.02
N MET A 21 -6.73 1.20 -9.73
CA MET A 21 -7.53 2.28 -10.31
C MET A 21 -8.41 1.81 -11.47
N PHE A 22 -7.98 0.78 -12.20
CA PHE A 22 -8.69 0.27 -13.38
C PHE A 22 -9.16 -1.17 -13.23
N GLY A 23 -8.74 -1.85 -12.16
CA GLY A 23 -8.84 -3.29 -12.03
C GLY A 23 -7.85 -4.01 -12.95
N PHE A 24 -7.47 -5.22 -12.57
CA PHE A 24 -6.59 -6.06 -13.39
C PHE A 24 -6.98 -7.53 -13.27
N SER A 25 -7.15 -8.18 -14.41
CA SER A 25 -7.52 -9.60 -14.51
C SER A 25 -6.71 -10.30 -15.61
N ILE A 26 -6.34 -11.56 -15.38
CA ILE A 26 -5.68 -12.41 -16.37
C ILE A 26 -6.55 -13.65 -16.60
N GLY A 27 -7.19 -13.71 -17.77
CA GLY A 27 -8.16 -14.77 -18.07
C GLY A 27 -9.34 -14.72 -17.10
N ASN A 28 -9.58 -15.82 -16.38
CA ASN A 28 -10.65 -15.92 -15.39
C ASN A 28 -10.21 -15.55 -13.96
N VAL A 29 -8.98 -15.06 -13.78
CA VAL A 29 -8.42 -14.71 -12.47
C VAL A 29 -8.38 -13.20 -12.33
N THR A 30 -9.14 -12.65 -11.40
CA THR A 30 -9.07 -11.24 -11.04
C THR A 30 -7.95 -11.04 -10.03
N LEU A 31 -7.00 -10.14 -10.30
CA LEU A 31 -5.97 -9.78 -9.32
C LEU A 31 -6.52 -8.72 -8.36
N VAL A 32 -7.18 -7.70 -8.91
CA VAL A 32 -7.76 -6.58 -8.17
C VAL A 32 -8.95 -6.01 -8.96
N GLU A 33 -10.00 -5.59 -8.26
CA GLU A 33 -11.15 -4.89 -8.85
C GLU A 33 -10.87 -3.39 -8.98
N ALA A 34 -11.66 -2.65 -9.75
CA ALA A 34 -11.44 -1.22 -9.93
C ALA A 34 -12.01 -0.41 -8.75
N ALA A 35 -11.17 0.39 -8.10
CA ALA A 35 -11.52 1.20 -6.91
C ALA A 35 -11.34 2.72 -7.13
N TRP A 36 -11.31 3.19 -8.38
CA TRP A 36 -11.10 4.62 -8.70
C TRP A 36 -12.11 5.57 -8.04
N ASN A 37 -13.38 5.18 -7.95
CA ASN A 37 -14.43 6.01 -7.37
C ASN A 37 -14.53 5.88 -5.84
N ASP A 38 -13.70 5.04 -5.23
CA ASP A 38 -13.62 4.86 -3.80
C ASP A 38 -12.50 5.72 -3.18
N ILE A 39 -12.25 5.52 -1.89
CA ILE A 39 -11.19 6.23 -1.16
C ILE A 39 -9.80 5.99 -1.77
N ASP A 40 -9.62 4.87 -2.47
CA ASP A 40 -8.36 4.49 -3.10
C ASP A 40 -7.96 5.44 -4.24
N GLY A 41 -8.92 5.93 -5.04
CA GLY A 41 -8.66 6.96 -6.05
C GLY A 41 -8.13 8.27 -5.44
N ILE A 42 -8.69 8.68 -4.29
CA ILE A 42 -8.22 9.87 -3.56
C ILE A 42 -6.81 9.63 -3.00
N MET A 43 -6.57 8.46 -2.40
CA MET A 43 -5.25 8.06 -1.90
C MET A 43 -4.21 8.05 -3.02
N TYR A 44 -4.57 7.56 -4.21
CA TYR A 44 -3.70 7.51 -5.38
C TYR A 44 -3.27 8.92 -5.83
N LEU A 45 -4.21 9.86 -5.92
CA LEU A 45 -3.92 11.26 -6.27
C LEU A 45 -3.03 11.96 -5.23
N ILE A 46 -3.30 11.76 -3.94
CA ILE A 46 -2.48 12.30 -2.86
C ILE A 46 -1.06 11.72 -2.94
N PHE A 47 -0.94 10.41 -3.16
CA PHE A 47 0.34 9.74 -3.27
C PHE A 47 1.16 10.30 -4.45
N ILE A 48 0.56 10.47 -5.62
CA ILE A 48 1.21 11.11 -6.79
C ILE A 48 1.71 12.50 -6.42
N GLY A 49 0.86 13.35 -5.84
CA GLY A 49 1.22 14.72 -5.50
C GLY A 49 2.40 14.80 -4.53
N LEU A 50 2.37 13.98 -3.47
CA LEU A 50 3.45 13.91 -2.48
C LEU A 50 4.74 13.32 -3.08
N PHE A 51 4.61 12.33 -3.97
CA PHE A 51 5.75 11.72 -4.63
C PHE A 51 6.43 12.68 -5.62
N ILE A 52 5.66 13.44 -6.40
CA ILE A 52 6.18 14.52 -7.26
C ILE A 52 6.88 15.57 -6.40
N LEU A 53 6.27 15.99 -5.29
CA LEU A 53 6.88 16.96 -4.37
C LEU A 53 8.22 16.45 -3.82
N PHE A 54 8.33 15.16 -3.48
CA PHE A 54 9.58 14.54 -3.07
C PHE A 54 10.63 14.52 -4.20
N CYS A 55 10.22 14.23 -5.43
CA CYS A 55 11.11 14.23 -6.59
C CYS A 55 11.69 15.63 -6.88
N VAL A 56 10.84 16.66 -6.92
CA VAL A 56 11.23 18.04 -7.25
C VAL A 56 11.89 18.76 -6.06
N LYS A 57 11.32 18.63 -4.85
CA LYS A 57 11.76 19.33 -3.64
C LYS A 57 11.91 18.36 -2.46
N ASP A 58 12.89 17.45 -2.55
CA ASP A 58 13.15 16.41 -1.56
C ASP A 58 13.29 16.92 -0.12
N ARG A 59 13.84 18.14 0.09
CA ARG A 59 13.91 18.82 1.39
C ARG A 59 12.56 18.90 2.10
N TYR A 60 11.50 19.19 1.36
CA TYR A 60 10.15 19.41 1.90
C TYR A 60 9.27 18.19 1.68
N GLY A 61 9.36 17.53 0.52
CA GLY A 61 8.49 16.40 0.18
C GLY A 61 8.75 15.12 0.95
N ARG A 62 9.96 14.92 1.49
CA ARG A 62 10.32 13.66 2.17
C ARG A 62 9.52 13.37 3.44
N TYR A 63 9.16 14.41 4.21
CA TYR A 63 8.41 14.27 5.45
C TYR A 63 6.92 13.97 5.22
N PRO A 64 6.17 14.75 4.42
CA PRO A 64 4.77 14.44 4.16
C PRO A 64 4.62 13.11 3.41
N LEU A 65 5.53 12.76 2.49
CA LEU A 65 5.54 11.43 1.86
C LEU A 65 5.72 10.31 2.90
N ALA A 66 6.64 10.45 3.84
CA ALA A 66 6.84 9.46 4.91
C ALA A 66 5.61 9.34 5.83
N VAL A 67 4.99 10.46 6.20
CA VAL A 67 3.76 10.48 7.02
C VAL A 67 2.62 9.79 6.28
N PHE A 68 2.44 10.10 4.99
CA PHE A 68 1.41 9.48 4.17
C PHE A 68 1.61 7.97 4.06
N LEU A 69 2.81 7.50 3.73
CA LEU A 69 3.13 6.07 3.68
C LEU A 69 2.91 5.38 5.03
N PHE A 70 3.20 6.06 6.14
CA PHE A 70 2.94 5.55 7.49
C PHE A 70 1.44 5.41 7.78
N LEU A 71 0.63 6.41 7.44
CA LEU A 71 -0.82 6.33 7.62
C LEU A 71 -1.43 5.26 6.71
N TRP A 72 -0.92 5.16 5.48
CA TRP A 72 -1.40 4.18 4.52
C TRP A 72 -1.09 2.75 4.94
N ILE A 73 0.13 2.44 5.41
CA ILE A 73 0.45 1.10 5.92
C ILE A 73 -0.39 0.75 7.16
N ALA A 74 -0.69 1.73 8.02
CA ALA A 74 -1.54 1.52 9.18
C ALA A 74 -2.99 1.20 8.78
N MET A 75 -3.53 1.91 7.79
CA MET A 75 -4.85 1.61 7.23
C MET A 75 -4.88 0.23 6.57
N GLN A 76 -3.86 -0.10 5.78
CA GLN A 76 -3.72 -1.40 5.14
C GLN A 76 -3.64 -2.54 6.19
N PHE A 77 -2.87 -2.34 7.25
CA PHE A 77 -2.82 -3.27 8.37
C PHE A 77 -4.20 -3.48 9.02
N ALA A 78 -4.92 -2.39 9.30
CA ALA A 78 -6.25 -2.45 9.93
C ALA A 78 -7.30 -3.15 9.05
N SER A 79 -7.27 -2.93 7.73
CA SER A 79 -8.23 -3.51 6.80
C SER A 79 -8.02 -5.00 6.55
N HIS A 80 -6.77 -5.47 6.55
CA HIS A 80 -6.44 -6.82 6.10
C HIS A 80 -5.77 -7.67 7.18
N TRP A 81 -4.71 -7.19 7.82
CA TRP A 81 -3.88 -8.02 8.70
C TRP A 81 -4.34 -8.08 10.16
N TYR A 82 -5.00 -7.03 10.65
CA TYR A 82 -5.50 -6.99 12.04
C TYR A 82 -6.41 -8.18 12.33
N TYR A 83 -7.37 -8.43 11.43
CA TYR A 83 -8.33 -9.52 11.55
C TYR A 83 -7.74 -10.90 11.25
N THR A 84 -6.63 -10.98 10.51
CA THR A 84 -5.86 -12.22 10.35
C THR A 84 -5.21 -12.62 11.69
N ILE A 85 -4.70 -11.66 12.45
CA ILE A 85 -3.90 -11.91 13.66
C ILE A 85 -4.77 -12.03 14.91
N PHE A 86 -5.76 -11.15 15.04
CA PHE A 86 -6.60 -11.03 16.24
C PHE A 86 -7.99 -11.68 16.09
N GLY A 87 -8.30 -12.19 14.90
CA GLY A 87 -9.61 -12.72 14.56
C GLY A 87 -10.64 -11.64 14.24
N ALA A 88 -11.77 -12.07 13.70
CA ALA A 88 -12.91 -11.23 13.36
C ALA A 88 -14.23 -11.96 13.68
N THR A 89 -15.35 -11.24 13.68
CA THR A 89 -16.67 -11.87 13.78
C THR A 89 -16.98 -12.66 12.50
N GLU A 90 -17.77 -13.72 12.60
CA GLU A 90 -18.21 -14.52 11.44
C GLU A 90 -18.83 -13.65 10.34
N ALA A 91 -19.66 -12.67 10.71
CA ALA A 91 -20.26 -11.74 9.77
C ALA A 91 -19.22 -10.88 9.01
N LYS A 92 -18.14 -10.47 9.68
CA LYS A 92 -17.05 -9.71 9.06
C LYS A 92 -16.24 -10.59 8.10
N ILE A 93 -15.97 -11.84 8.48
CA ILE A 93 -15.27 -12.83 7.64
C ILE A 93 -16.10 -13.14 6.40
N ALA A 94 -17.38 -13.45 6.56
CA ALA A 94 -18.29 -13.73 5.46
C ALA A 94 -18.40 -12.55 4.48
N GLY A 95 -18.52 -11.32 5.01
CA GLY A 95 -18.55 -10.11 4.20
C GLY A 95 -17.25 -9.89 3.41
N TYR A 96 -16.09 -10.10 4.06
CA TYR A 96 -14.79 -9.98 3.40
C TYR A 96 -14.59 -11.05 2.32
N ASN A 97 -14.87 -12.31 2.64
CA ASN A 97 -14.75 -13.42 1.70
C ASN A 97 -15.68 -13.24 0.51
N SER A 98 -16.89 -12.71 0.70
CA SER A 98 -17.80 -12.38 -0.39
C SER A 98 -17.30 -11.24 -1.26
N PHE A 99 -16.70 -10.20 -0.66
CA PHE A 99 -16.19 -9.04 -1.39
C PHE A 99 -14.97 -9.41 -2.24
N TYR A 100 -14.06 -10.22 -1.70
CA TYR A 100 -12.83 -10.67 -2.37
C TYR A 100 -12.96 -12.07 -2.98
N ALA A 101 -14.18 -12.57 -3.21
CA ALA A 101 -14.42 -13.95 -3.64
C ALA A 101 -13.78 -14.26 -5.01
N ASN A 102 -13.74 -13.25 -5.88
CA ASN A 102 -13.26 -13.37 -7.25
C ASN A 102 -11.78 -13.01 -7.40
N THR A 103 -11.13 -12.49 -6.34
CA THR A 103 -9.72 -12.10 -6.41
C THR A 103 -8.78 -13.28 -6.20
N PHE A 104 -7.53 -13.15 -6.62
CA PHE A 104 -6.57 -14.24 -6.52
C PHE A 104 -6.03 -14.38 -5.09
N HIS A 105 -6.33 -15.51 -4.45
CA HIS A 105 -5.85 -15.85 -3.12
C HIS A 105 -4.69 -16.85 -3.17
N VAL A 106 -3.54 -16.49 -2.58
CA VAL A 106 -2.41 -17.43 -2.42
C VAL A 106 -2.71 -18.46 -1.33
N VAL A 107 -3.36 -18.00 -0.25
CA VAL A 107 -3.83 -18.84 0.85
C VAL A 107 -5.34 -18.88 0.74
N PRO A 108 -5.99 -20.07 0.70
CA PRO A 108 -7.43 -20.16 0.59
C PRO A 108 -8.16 -19.35 1.68
N ALA A 109 -9.31 -18.80 1.33
CA ALA A 109 -10.18 -18.14 2.29
C ALA A 109 -10.52 -19.07 3.45
N SER A 110 -10.70 -18.49 4.64
CA SER A 110 -11.00 -19.21 5.87
C SER A 110 -12.28 -18.66 6.49
N ASP A 111 -13.00 -19.52 7.21
CA ASP A 111 -14.18 -19.15 7.99
C ASP A 111 -13.82 -18.69 9.42
N SER A 112 -12.56 -18.85 9.83
CA SER A 112 -12.08 -18.51 11.18
C SER A 112 -11.16 -17.30 11.24
N ILE A 113 -10.51 -16.96 10.12
CA ILE A 113 -9.60 -15.81 10.01
C ILE A 113 -9.77 -15.12 8.66
N LEU A 114 -9.54 -13.81 8.64
CA LEU A 114 -9.51 -13.06 7.39
C LEU A 114 -8.15 -13.27 6.72
N VAL A 115 -8.17 -13.71 5.45
CA VAL A 115 -6.96 -13.94 4.66
C VAL A 115 -6.93 -12.91 3.51
N PRO A 116 -5.91 -12.04 3.45
CA PRO A 116 -5.81 -11.07 2.37
C PRO A 116 -5.49 -11.74 1.01
N ASP A 117 -6.00 -11.18 -0.07
CA ASP A 117 -5.66 -11.64 -1.41
C ASP A 117 -4.22 -11.26 -1.81
N LEU A 118 -3.72 -11.79 -2.93
CA LEU A 118 -2.36 -11.54 -3.39
C LEU A 118 -2.08 -10.05 -3.59
N TYR A 119 -3.05 -9.30 -4.14
CA TYR A 119 -2.87 -7.89 -4.45
C TYR A 119 -2.56 -7.09 -3.19
N HIS A 120 -3.36 -7.29 -2.14
CA HIS A 120 -3.21 -6.57 -0.88
C HIS A 120 -1.97 -7.02 -0.09
N ILE A 121 -1.58 -8.29 -0.17
CA ILE A 121 -0.31 -8.78 0.41
C ILE A 121 0.87 -8.03 -0.22
N LEU A 122 0.93 -7.96 -1.55
CA LEU A 122 2.02 -7.30 -2.26
C LEU A 122 1.98 -5.78 -2.08
N LEU A 123 0.79 -5.17 -2.06
CA LEU A 123 0.61 -3.76 -1.77
C LEU A 123 1.17 -3.42 -0.39
N HIS A 124 0.84 -4.20 0.64
CA HIS A 124 1.35 -4.02 2.00
C HIS A 124 2.89 -4.07 2.05
N ALA A 125 3.48 -5.07 1.38
CA ALA A 125 4.94 -5.22 1.30
C ALA A 125 5.62 -4.02 0.59
N LEU A 126 5.04 -3.54 -0.50
CA LEU A 126 5.56 -2.39 -1.26
C LEU A 126 5.47 -1.09 -0.46
N ILE A 127 4.35 -0.84 0.24
CA ILE A 127 4.21 0.34 1.10
C ILE A 127 5.25 0.29 2.23
N LEU A 128 5.41 -0.84 2.91
CA LEU A 128 6.38 -1.00 3.99
C LEU A 128 7.81 -0.77 3.49
N PHE A 129 8.16 -1.34 2.34
CA PHE A 129 9.47 -1.15 1.73
C PHE A 129 9.73 0.31 1.35
N ALA A 130 8.77 0.98 0.70
CA ALA A 130 8.85 2.40 0.35
C ALA A 130 8.97 3.28 1.60
N LEU A 131 8.23 2.97 2.67
CA LEU A 131 8.29 3.66 3.96
C LEU A 131 9.68 3.55 4.59
N ILE A 132 10.23 2.33 4.71
CA ILE A 132 11.57 2.09 5.26
C ILE A 132 12.61 2.87 4.46
N CYS A 133 12.56 2.80 3.12
CA CYS A 133 13.47 3.55 2.26
C CYS A 133 13.39 5.06 2.52
N THR A 134 12.18 5.59 2.67
CA THR A 134 11.94 7.02 2.88
C THR A 134 12.38 7.47 4.28
N ILE A 135 12.13 6.69 5.33
CA ILE A 135 12.62 6.96 6.70
C ILE A 135 14.15 6.97 6.72
N LEU A 136 14.80 5.97 6.13
CA LEU A 136 16.27 5.89 6.06
C LEU A 136 16.88 7.05 5.25
N PHE A 137 16.14 7.60 4.29
CA PHE A 137 16.54 8.82 3.58
C PHE A 137 16.41 10.07 4.46
N CYS A 138 15.31 10.20 5.18
CA CYS A 138 15.07 11.29 6.13
C CYS A 138 16.15 11.35 7.22
N VAL A 139 16.47 10.21 7.84
CA VAL A 139 17.50 10.12 8.89
C VAL A 139 18.88 10.50 8.36
N LYS A 140 19.31 9.94 7.22
CA LYS A 140 20.63 10.23 6.61
C LYS A 140 20.79 11.73 6.29
N ASN A 141 19.74 12.36 5.74
CA ASN A 141 19.81 13.78 5.37
C ASN A 141 19.60 14.75 6.54
N ARG A 142 19.08 14.27 7.69
CA ARG A 142 19.10 15.05 8.93
C ARG A 142 20.52 15.13 9.49
N LYS A 143 21.22 14.00 9.54
CA LYS A 143 22.60 13.92 10.07
C LYS A 143 23.58 14.83 9.30
N LYS A 144 23.49 14.85 7.96
CA LYS A 144 24.27 15.76 7.10
C LYS A 144 24.05 17.26 7.33
N ARG A 145 23.01 17.67 8.06
CA ARG A 145 22.75 19.09 8.37
C ARG A 145 23.25 19.50 9.75
N THR A 146 23.53 18.52 10.61
CA THR A 146 24.03 18.74 11.98
C THR A 146 25.54 18.57 12.08
N GLU A 147 26.18 18.09 11.01
CA GLU A 147 27.62 18.07 10.77
C GLU A 147 27.98 19.28 9.90
#